data_AF-A0A1D2AFR9-F1
#
_entry.id   AF-A0A1D2AFR9-F1
#
_cell.length_a   1.000
_cell.length_b   1.000
_cell.length_c   1.000
_cell.angle_alpha   90.00
_cell.angle_beta   90.00
_cell.angle_gamma   90.00
#
_symmetry.space_group_name_H-M   'P 1'
#
loop_
_entity.id
_entity.type
_entity.pdbx_description
1 polymer ?
#
loop_
_entity_poly.entity_id
_entity_poly.type
_entity_poly.pdbx_seq_one_letter_code
_entity_poly.pdbx_strand_id
1 'polypeptide(L)'
;MDPSVLFGVLFGSDAFEEYVGQLQLATAASIAADASGQPLTQQQLSAKMAEAQRQRVKELTEHLAARLRTYQGATKPATLERAGREAADLVKFNFGPEMLTTIGYMYSRIGAREAGKNLKTLGVGFVWESLRGMGHGTKTTYNAVSGAVSLVSIGQELQKQLNSGAISQQDAEALMVGHAEKTLAALWKVNVLDIEKTLEAVCVAVLNDAGVPKSELAERALALKRIGKVYQSVAAAAALATGPRRVLSQTFPGVKTEGGQGPAPAAAAAAA
;
A
#
# COMPACT_ATOMS: atom_id res chain seq x y z
N MET A 1 -5.78 1.75 -22.23
CA MET A 1 -4.86 1.19 -21.21
C MET A 1 -5.71 0.37 -20.27
N ASP A 2 -5.32 -0.86 -19.96
CA ASP A 2 -6.06 -1.70 -19.01
C ASP A 2 -6.04 -1.03 -17.62
N PRO A 3 -7.18 -0.94 -16.89
CA PRO A 3 -7.22 -0.28 -15.59
C PRO A 3 -6.24 -0.87 -14.57
N SER A 4 -6.01 -2.18 -14.59
CA SER A 4 -5.06 -2.81 -13.67
C SER A 4 -3.62 -2.50 -14.01
N VAL A 5 -3.28 -2.38 -15.30
CA VAL A 5 -1.96 -1.87 -15.73
C VAL A 5 -1.74 -0.43 -15.26
N LEU A 6 -2.76 0.44 -15.37
CA LEU A 6 -2.66 1.81 -14.85
C LEU A 6 -2.45 1.83 -13.33
N PHE A 7 -3.20 1.02 -12.58
CA PHE A 7 -3.01 0.88 -11.14
C PHE A 7 -1.63 0.33 -10.77
N GLY A 8 -1.10 -0.62 -11.55
CA GLY A 8 0.25 -1.16 -11.38
C GLY A 8 1.33 -0.12 -11.57
N VAL A 9 1.20 0.72 -12.61
CA VAL A 9 2.08 1.88 -12.80
C VAL A 9 1.95 2.88 -11.65
N LEU A 10 0.72 3.16 -11.19
CA LEU A 10 0.48 4.17 -10.15
C LEU A 10 0.91 3.75 -8.76
N PHE A 11 0.87 2.46 -8.42
CA PHE A 11 1.17 1.97 -7.07
C PHE A 11 2.36 1.01 -7.00
N GLY A 12 3.04 0.78 -8.12
CA GLY A 12 4.14 -0.19 -8.21
C GLY A 12 3.69 -1.61 -7.94
N SER A 13 2.42 -1.96 -8.18
CA SER A 13 1.84 -3.22 -7.67
C SER A 13 2.52 -4.46 -8.21
N ASP A 14 3.11 -4.41 -9.41
CA ASP A 14 3.78 -5.56 -10.03
C ASP A 14 4.97 -6.04 -9.18
N ALA A 15 5.74 -5.11 -8.61
CA ALA A 15 6.84 -5.45 -7.69
C ALA A 15 6.35 -6.02 -6.35
N PHE A 16 5.10 -5.72 -5.98
CA PHE A 16 4.46 -6.15 -4.74
C PHE A 16 3.43 -7.26 -4.95
N GLU A 17 3.29 -7.81 -6.15
CA GLU A 17 2.23 -8.76 -6.48
C GLU A 17 2.32 -10.03 -5.62
N GLU A 18 3.52 -10.55 -5.37
CA GLU A 18 3.76 -11.67 -4.45
C GLU A 18 3.54 -11.34 -2.97
N TYR A 19 3.29 -10.08 -2.62
CA TYR A 19 3.13 -9.62 -1.23
C TYR A 19 1.69 -9.26 -0.94
N VAL A 20 1.06 -8.53 -1.85
CA VAL A 20 -0.29 -7.99 -1.67
C VAL A 20 -1.22 -8.38 -2.79
N GLY A 21 -0.77 -8.94 -3.91
CA GLY A 21 -1.61 -9.28 -5.06
C GLY A 21 -2.28 -8.06 -5.69
N GLN A 22 -3.20 -8.30 -6.62
CA GLN A 22 -3.98 -7.23 -7.24
C GLN A 22 -4.90 -6.55 -6.22
N LEU A 23 -4.77 -5.22 -6.08
CA LEU A 23 -5.55 -4.44 -5.11
C LEU A 23 -7.04 -4.39 -5.49
N GLN A 24 -7.92 -4.31 -4.49
CA GLN A 24 -9.38 -4.34 -4.72
C GLN A 24 -9.90 -3.24 -5.65
N LEU A 25 -9.28 -2.05 -5.63
CA LEU A 25 -9.64 -0.97 -6.56
C LEU A 25 -9.30 -1.33 -8.02
N ALA A 26 -8.14 -1.94 -8.24
CA ALA A 26 -7.72 -2.41 -9.57
C ALA A 26 -8.62 -3.57 -10.04
N THR A 27 -8.90 -4.53 -9.16
CA THR A 27 -9.83 -5.64 -9.44
C THR A 27 -11.22 -5.16 -9.79
N ALA A 28 -11.78 -4.20 -9.03
CA ALA A 28 -13.08 -3.62 -9.33
C ALA A 28 -13.10 -2.91 -10.69
N ALA A 29 -12.01 -2.21 -11.04
CA ALA A 29 -11.87 -1.54 -12.33
C ALA A 29 -11.77 -2.54 -13.49
N SER A 30 -11.03 -3.65 -13.34
CA SER A 30 -10.99 -4.73 -14.34
C SER A 30 -12.35 -5.39 -14.52
N ILE A 31 -13.06 -5.73 -13.43
CA ILE A 31 -14.40 -6.32 -13.51
C ILE A 31 -15.38 -5.38 -14.24
N ALA A 32 -15.29 -4.08 -13.99
CA ALA A 32 -16.12 -3.08 -14.66
C ALA A 32 -15.79 -2.95 -16.16
N ALA A 33 -14.51 -3.04 -16.52
CA ALA A 33 -14.08 -3.00 -17.92
C ALA A 33 -14.54 -4.25 -18.69
N ASP A 34 -14.42 -5.44 -18.08
CA ASP A 34 -14.82 -6.72 -18.69
C ASP A 34 -16.34 -6.83 -18.91
N ALA A 35 -17.12 -6.10 -18.12
CA ALA A 35 -18.58 -6.08 -18.25
C ALA A 35 -19.07 -5.47 -19.59
N SER A 36 -18.18 -4.94 -20.44
CA SER A 36 -18.47 -4.52 -21.83
C SER A 36 -19.68 -3.58 -21.94
N GLY A 37 -19.91 -2.73 -20.94
CA GLY A 37 -21.04 -1.80 -20.89
C GLY A 37 -22.37 -2.38 -20.38
N GLN A 38 -22.43 -3.67 -20.03
CA GLN A 38 -23.60 -4.22 -19.34
C GLN A 38 -23.57 -3.88 -17.85
N PRO A 39 -24.66 -3.33 -17.28
CA PRO A 39 -24.72 -3.04 -15.86
C PRO A 39 -24.73 -4.34 -15.06
N LEU A 40 -23.65 -4.59 -14.31
CA LEU A 40 -23.62 -5.64 -13.31
C LEU A 40 -24.59 -5.29 -12.18
N THR A 41 -25.42 -6.25 -11.78
CA THR A 41 -26.20 -6.09 -10.55
C THR A 41 -25.25 -5.99 -9.35
N GLN A 42 -25.69 -5.32 -8.28
CA GLN A 42 -24.90 -5.20 -7.05
C GLN A 42 -24.50 -6.58 -6.49
N GLN A 43 -25.35 -7.59 -6.66
CA GLN A 43 -25.09 -8.97 -6.24
C GLN A 43 -24.04 -9.66 -7.12
N GLN A 44 -24.06 -9.44 -8.44
CA GLN A 44 -23.04 -10.00 -9.34
C GLN A 44 -21.67 -9.38 -9.09
N LEU A 45 -21.62 -8.06 -8.88
CA LEU A 45 -20.37 -7.36 -8.56
C LEU A 45 -19.80 -7.85 -7.23
N SER A 46 -20.64 -7.97 -6.19
CA SER A 46 -20.18 -8.45 -4.88
C SER A 46 -19.69 -9.90 -4.93
N ALA A 47 -20.36 -10.78 -5.70
CA ALA A 47 -19.94 -12.16 -5.90
C ALA A 47 -18.57 -12.25 -6.60
N LYS A 48 -18.38 -11.52 -7.71
CA LYS A 48 -17.10 -11.48 -8.43
C LYS A 48 -15.96 -10.92 -7.57
N MET A 49 -16.22 -9.83 -6.83
CA MET A 49 -15.23 -9.26 -5.90
C MET A 49 -14.86 -10.23 -4.78
N ALA A 50 -15.85 -10.94 -4.20
CA ALA A 50 -15.61 -11.94 -3.17
C ALA A 50 -14.81 -13.13 -3.70
N GLU A 51 -15.09 -13.58 -4.92
CA GLU A 51 -14.33 -14.63 -5.59
C GLU A 51 -12.88 -14.22 -5.85
N ALA A 52 -12.65 -13.05 -6.43
CA ALA A 52 -11.32 -12.51 -6.67
C ALA A 52 -10.53 -12.37 -5.36
N GLN A 53 -11.17 -11.89 -4.28
CA GLN A 53 -10.53 -11.79 -2.97
C GLN A 53 -10.17 -13.16 -2.39
N ARG A 54 -11.03 -14.18 -2.55
CA ARG A 54 -10.71 -15.55 -2.09
C ARG A 54 -9.50 -16.11 -2.84
N GLN A 55 -9.45 -15.92 -4.16
CA GLN A 55 -8.34 -16.40 -4.98
C GLN A 55 -7.03 -15.68 -4.61
N ARG A 56 -7.07 -14.35 -4.49
CA ARG A 56 -5.94 -13.53 -4.03
C ARG A 56 -5.39 -13.99 -2.67
N VAL A 57 -6.26 -14.24 -1.68
CA VAL A 57 -5.82 -14.73 -0.37
C VAL A 57 -5.19 -16.11 -0.47
N LYS A 58 -5.73 -17.00 -1.30
CA LYS A 58 -5.17 -18.34 -1.51
C LYS A 58 -3.75 -18.27 -2.09
N GLU A 59 -3.58 -17.54 -3.19
CA GLU A 59 -2.28 -17.37 -3.85
C GLU A 59 -1.24 -16.73 -2.92
N LEU A 60 -1.61 -15.66 -2.22
CA LEU A 60 -0.71 -14.99 -1.27
C LEU A 60 -0.36 -15.87 -0.07
N THR A 61 -1.26 -16.76 0.35
CA THR A 61 -0.97 -17.76 1.39
C THR A 61 0.11 -18.72 0.92
N GLU A 62 0.00 -19.21 -0.32
CA GLU A 62 1.01 -20.08 -0.93
C GLU A 62 2.37 -19.37 -1.09
N HIS A 63 2.36 -18.13 -1.59
CA HIS A 63 3.57 -17.29 -1.73
C HIS A 63 4.23 -17.00 -0.39
N LEU A 64 3.48 -16.54 0.62
CA LEU A 64 4.04 -16.25 1.94
C LEU A 64 4.56 -17.52 2.64
N ALA A 65 3.84 -18.64 2.53
CA ALA A 65 4.32 -19.91 3.07
C ALA A 65 5.63 -20.35 2.39
N ALA A 66 5.73 -20.24 1.06
CA ALA A 66 6.95 -20.51 0.32
C ALA A 66 8.10 -19.59 0.74
N ARG A 67 7.84 -18.28 0.87
CA ARG A 67 8.83 -17.30 1.34
C ARG A 67 9.34 -17.65 2.74
N LEU A 68 8.45 -17.91 3.70
CA LEU A 68 8.82 -18.25 5.08
C LEU A 68 9.59 -19.56 5.19
N ARG A 69 9.32 -20.56 4.33
CA ARG A 69 10.13 -21.79 4.27
C ARG A 69 11.60 -21.51 3.99
N THR A 70 11.91 -20.49 3.19
CA THR A 70 13.31 -20.13 2.92
C THR A 70 14.06 -19.66 4.19
N TYR A 71 13.34 -19.17 5.21
CA TYR A 71 13.89 -18.71 6.48
C TYR A 71 13.96 -19.82 7.55
N GLN A 72 13.51 -21.04 7.25
CA GLN A 72 13.54 -22.16 8.18
C GLN A 72 14.98 -22.48 8.59
N GLY A 73 15.22 -22.64 9.90
CA GLY A 73 16.57 -22.84 10.45
C GLY A 73 17.54 -21.65 10.29
N ALA A 74 17.12 -20.53 9.70
CA ALA A 74 17.99 -19.37 9.52
C ALA A 74 18.30 -18.70 10.86
N THR A 75 19.57 -18.32 11.06
CA THR A 75 19.95 -17.52 12.21
C THR A 75 19.30 -16.13 12.15
N LYS A 76 19.19 -15.46 13.30
CA LYS A 76 18.67 -14.09 13.36
C LYS A 76 19.44 -13.14 12.41
N PRO A 77 20.79 -13.11 12.39
CA PRO A 77 21.52 -12.25 11.44
C PRO A 77 21.18 -12.56 9.97
N ALA A 78 21.16 -13.84 9.58
CA ALA A 78 20.84 -14.25 8.21
C ALA A 78 19.41 -13.84 7.79
N THR A 79 18.44 -13.94 8.71
CA THR A 79 17.06 -13.48 8.49
C THR A 79 17.02 -11.98 8.24
N LEU A 80 17.71 -11.21 9.09
CA LEU A 80 17.73 -9.74 8.99
C LEU A 80 18.40 -9.27 7.70
N GLU A 81 19.51 -9.91 7.32
CA GLU A 81 20.23 -9.59 6.09
C GLU A 81 19.39 -9.87 4.84
N ARG A 82 18.79 -11.07 4.74
CA ARG A 82 17.96 -11.44 3.58
C ARG A 82 16.75 -10.53 3.44
N ALA A 83 16.01 -10.30 4.53
CA ALA A 83 14.87 -9.40 4.53
C ALA A 83 15.29 -7.95 4.21
N GLY A 84 16.51 -7.56 4.60
CA GLY A 84 17.07 -6.24 4.32
C GLY A 84 17.33 -6.03 2.83
N ARG A 85 17.90 -7.02 2.14
CA ARG A 85 18.11 -6.98 0.69
C ARG A 85 16.78 -6.88 -0.07
N GLU A 86 15.83 -7.74 0.27
CA GLU A 86 14.48 -7.74 -0.31
C GLU A 86 13.79 -6.37 -0.14
N ALA A 87 13.81 -5.82 1.09
CA ALA A 87 13.25 -4.51 1.36
C ALA A 87 13.99 -3.38 0.62
N ALA A 88 15.32 -3.46 0.50
CA ALA A 88 16.12 -2.47 -0.21
C ALA A 88 15.82 -2.44 -1.71
N ASP A 89 15.38 -3.55 -2.30
CA ASP A 89 14.93 -3.59 -3.70
C ASP A 89 13.51 -3.06 -3.83
N LEU A 90 12.59 -3.49 -2.96
CA LEU A 90 11.18 -3.07 -2.99
C LEU A 90 10.98 -1.58 -2.71
N VAL A 91 11.79 -0.98 -1.84
CA VAL A 91 11.64 0.44 -1.45
C VAL A 91 11.93 1.40 -2.61
N LYS A 92 12.56 0.91 -3.69
CA LYS A 92 12.89 1.70 -4.89
C LYS A 92 11.69 1.93 -5.80
N PHE A 93 10.61 1.16 -5.67
CA PHE A 93 9.42 1.30 -6.52
C PHE A 93 8.53 2.48 -6.07
N ASN A 94 7.61 2.89 -6.95
CA ASN A 94 6.60 3.87 -6.57
C ASN A 94 5.72 3.33 -5.45
N PHE A 95 5.38 4.15 -4.45
CA PHE A 95 4.77 3.71 -3.18
C PHE A 95 5.55 2.63 -2.41
N GLY A 96 6.82 2.37 -2.76
CA GLY A 96 7.64 1.34 -2.12
C GLY A 96 7.77 1.51 -0.60
N PRO A 97 8.15 2.70 -0.08
CA PRO A 97 8.19 2.96 1.35
C PRO A 97 6.83 2.74 2.04
N GLU A 98 5.74 3.22 1.45
CA GLU A 98 4.40 3.09 2.02
C GLU A 98 3.91 1.63 2.01
N MET A 99 4.13 0.89 0.92
CA MET A 99 3.85 -0.55 0.83
C MET A 99 4.63 -1.33 1.90
N LEU A 100 5.94 -1.11 2.00
CA LEU A 100 6.78 -1.76 3.01
C LEU A 100 6.38 -1.40 4.44
N THR A 101 5.91 -0.17 4.66
CA THR A 101 5.37 0.25 5.96
C THR A 101 4.14 -0.58 6.33
N THR A 102 3.15 -0.67 5.42
CA THR A 102 1.91 -1.41 5.67
C THR A 102 2.15 -2.92 5.79
N ILE A 103 2.89 -3.52 4.85
CA ILE A 103 3.24 -4.95 4.88
C ILE A 103 4.04 -5.26 6.15
N GLY A 104 5.05 -4.44 6.44
CA GLY A 104 5.92 -4.62 7.60
C GLY A 104 5.17 -4.51 8.93
N TYR A 105 4.24 -3.57 9.04
CA TYR A 105 3.34 -3.45 10.19
C TYR A 105 2.56 -4.75 10.39
N MET A 106 1.86 -5.24 9.36
CA MET A 106 1.03 -6.45 9.43
C MET A 106 1.86 -7.69 9.81
N TYR A 107 2.98 -7.92 9.11
CA TYR A 107 3.87 -9.05 9.39
C TYR A 107 4.42 -8.99 10.82
N SER A 108 4.86 -7.82 11.27
CA SER A 108 5.43 -7.66 12.61
C SER A 108 4.40 -7.86 13.73
N ARG A 109 3.19 -7.33 13.55
CA ARG A 109 2.08 -7.40 14.52
C ARG A 109 1.57 -8.82 14.64
N ILE A 110 1.26 -9.47 13.51
CA ILE A 110 0.70 -10.83 13.51
C ILE A 110 1.77 -11.83 13.93
N GLY A 111 2.99 -11.73 13.40
CA GLY A 111 4.10 -12.60 13.83
C GLY A 111 4.39 -12.49 15.32
N ALA A 112 4.34 -11.29 15.90
CA ALA A 112 4.48 -11.11 17.35
C ALA A 112 3.31 -11.71 18.15
N ARG A 113 2.06 -11.51 17.69
CA ARG A 113 0.86 -12.09 18.31
C ARG A 113 0.94 -13.62 18.34
N GLU A 114 1.31 -14.23 17.22
CA GLU A 114 1.37 -15.69 17.06
C GLU A 114 2.57 -16.31 17.80
N ALA A 115 3.74 -15.66 17.78
CA ALA A 115 4.89 -16.09 18.57
C ALA A 115 4.65 -15.96 20.09
N GLY A 116 3.81 -15.01 20.51
CA GLY A 116 3.45 -14.75 21.90
C GLY A 116 2.43 -15.73 22.49
N LYS A 117 1.75 -16.56 21.69
CA LYS A 117 0.69 -17.48 22.15
C LYS A 117 1.15 -18.49 23.23
N ASN A 118 2.45 -18.74 23.34
CA ASN A 118 3.02 -19.69 24.32
C ASN A 118 3.50 -19.04 25.63
N LEU A 119 3.44 -17.70 25.77
CA LEU A 119 3.53 -17.03 27.08
C LEU A 119 2.15 -17.10 27.75
N LYS A 120 1.88 -18.18 28.48
CA LYS A 120 0.57 -18.62 29.02
C LYS A 120 -0.31 -17.60 29.82
N THR A 121 0.02 -16.30 29.92
CA THR A 121 -0.51 -15.36 30.92
C THR A 121 -0.38 -13.87 30.53
N LEU A 122 -1.03 -13.40 29.47
CA LEU A 122 -1.19 -11.95 29.21
C LEU A 122 -2.68 -11.62 29.15
N GLY A 123 -3.29 -11.73 30.34
CA GLY A 123 -4.72 -11.67 30.59
C GLY A 123 -5.35 -10.33 30.23
N VAL A 124 -6.62 -10.41 29.79
CA VAL A 124 -7.70 -9.39 29.73
C VAL A 124 -7.36 -7.99 29.17
N GLY A 125 -6.25 -7.36 29.53
CA GLY A 125 -5.78 -6.07 29.03
C GLY A 125 -5.48 -6.03 27.53
N PHE A 126 -4.87 -7.08 26.94
CA PHE A 126 -4.61 -7.09 25.49
C PHE A 126 -5.88 -7.36 24.65
N VAL A 127 -6.83 -8.10 25.22
CA VAL A 127 -8.15 -8.35 24.60
C VAL A 127 -8.97 -7.06 24.59
N TRP A 128 -8.93 -6.26 25.67
CA TRP A 128 -9.60 -4.96 25.70
C TRP A 128 -9.01 -3.97 24.68
N GLU A 129 -7.68 -3.89 24.52
CA GLU A 129 -7.08 -3.01 23.52
C GLU A 129 -7.40 -3.47 22.08
N SER A 130 -7.45 -4.79 21.83
CA SER A 130 -7.85 -5.36 20.54
C SER A 130 -9.33 -5.13 20.23
N LEU A 131 -10.22 -5.19 21.23
CA LEU A 131 -11.65 -4.89 21.08
C LEU A 131 -11.90 -3.39 20.84
N ARG A 132 -11.13 -2.50 21.46
CA ARG A 132 -11.23 -1.04 21.24
C ARG A 132 -10.84 -0.64 19.81
N GLY A 133 -9.92 -1.38 19.18
CA GLY A 133 -9.53 -1.20 17.78
C GLY A 133 -10.51 -1.79 16.76
N MET A 134 -11.43 -2.66 17.18
CA MET A 134 -12.34 -3.42 16.31
C MET A 134 -13.76 -2.81 16.24
N GLY A 135 -13.89 -1.52 16.56
CA GLY A 135 -15.16 -0.80 16.67
C GLY A 135 -15.52 0.13 15.51
N HIS A 136 -14.88 0.04 14.35
CA HIS A 136 -15.27 0.80 13.15
C HIS A 136 -15.20 -0.06 11.87
N GLY A 137 -15.72 -1.29 11.95
CA GLY A 137 -15.96 -2.16 10.81
C GLY A 137 -17.00 -1.60 9.85
N THR A 138 -16.52 -0.86 8.86
CA THR A 138 -17.00 -0.81 7.46
C THR A 138 -18.43 -0.33 7.19
N LYS A 139 -18.59 0.99 7.06
CA LYS A 139 -19.55 1.62 6.12
C LYS A 139 -18.86 2.27 4.91
N THR A 140 -17.58 1.96 4.67
CA THR A 140 -16.75 2.66 3.67
C THR A 140 -16.38 1.74 2.50
N THR A 141 -17.40 1.24 1.79
CA THR A 141 -17.18 0.58 0.50
C THR A 141 -18.15 1.11 -0.54
N TYR A 142 -18.16 2.43 -0.79
CA TYR A 142 -18.79 3.01 -2.00
C TYR A 142 -18.10 4.27 -2.56
N ASN A 143 -16.91 4.65 -2.08
CA ASN A 143 -16.20 5.86 -2.58
C ASN A 143 -15.13 5.58 -3.64
N ALA A 144 -14.91 4.32 -4.04
CA ALA A 144 -13.93 3.96 -5.08
C ALA A 144 -14.25 4.60 -6.44
N VAL A 145 -15.55 4.71 -6.76
CA VAL A 145 -16.04 5.25 -8.04
C VAL A 145 -15.90 6.79 -8.10
N SER A 146 -15.79 7.49 -6.97
CA SER A 146 -15.72 8.96 -6.98
C SER A 146 -14.35 9.51 -7.34
N GLY A 147 -13.25 8.75 -7.20
CA GLY A 147 -11.89 9.25 -7.46
C GLY A 147 -11.63 9.60 -8.93
N ALA A 148 -11.97 8.69 -9.85
CA ALA A 148 -11.80 8.91 -11.28
C ALA A 148 -12.82 9.93 -11.84
N VAL A 149 -14.07 9.86 -11.38
CA VAL A 149 -15.12 10.83 -11.74
C VAL A 149 -14.74 12.24 -11.27
N SER A 150 -14.18 12.37 -10.06
CA SER A 150 -13.70 13.64 -9.53
C SER A 150 -12.59 14.24 -10.40
N LEU A 151 -11.55 13.47 -10.76
CA LEU A 151 -10.47 13.99 -11.62
C LEU A 151 -10.95 14.40 -13.02
N VAL A 152 -11.86 13.65 -13.64
CA VAL A 152 -12.45 14.02 -14.94
C VAL A 152 -13.25 15.32 -14.81
N SER A 153 -14.07 15.44 -13.77
CA SER A 153 -14.86 16.66 -13.53
C SER A 153 -13.99 17.88 -13.23
N ILE A 154 -12.90 17.70 -12.48
CA ILE A 154 -11.92 18.75 -12.20
C ILE A 154 -11.20 19.17 -13.49
N GLY A 155 -10.80 18.20 -14.33
CA GLY A 155 -10.16 18.49 -15.61
C GLY A 155 -11.07 19.28 -16.56
N GLN A 156 -12.35 18.92 -16.62
CA GLN A 156 -13.35 19.66 -17.41
C GLN A 156 -13.55 21.09 -16.91
N GLU A 157 -13.56 21.29 -15.58
CA GLU A 157 -13.69 22.60 -14.96
C GLU A 157 -12.45 23.48 -15.21
N LEU A 158 -11.25 22.94 -15.03
CA LEU A 158 -10.00 23.64 -15.36
C LEU A 158 -9.92 24.01 -16.85
N GLN A 159 -10.35 23.11 -17.74
CA GLN A 159 -10.40 23.39 -19.17
C GLN A 159 -11.36 24.53 -19.51
N LYS A 160 -12.51 24.61 -18.83
CA LYS A 160 -13.45 25.74 -18.97
C LYS A 160 -12.82 27.05 -18.52
N GLN A 161 -12.15 27.05 -17.37
CA GLN A 161 -11.50 28.25 -16.83
C GLN A 161 -10.32 28.72 -17.69
N LEU A 162 -9.59 27.78 -18.32
CA LEU A 162 -8.60 28.10 -19.34
C LEU A 162 -9.23 28.77 -20.56
N ASN A 163 -10.29 28.17 -21.09
CA ASN A 163 -10.97 28.69 -22.29
C ASN A 163 -11.62 30.06 -22.06
N SER A 164 -12.02 30.38 -20.82
CA SER A 164 -12.56 31.70 -20.45
C SER A 164 -11.47 32.73 -20.14
N GLY A 165 -10.19 32.35 -20.12
CA GLY A 165 -9.06 33.21 -19.74
C GLY A 165 -8.98 33.50 -18.24
N ALA A 166 -9.73 32.77 -17.40
CA ALA A 166 -9.75 32.97 -15.94
C ALA A 166 -8.48 32.47 -15.24
N ILE A 167 -7.78 31.50 -15.84
CA ILE A 167 -6.51 30.95 -15.34
C ILE A 167 -5.52 30.78 -16.49
N SER A 168 -4.22 30.86 -16.20
CA SER A 168 -3.19 30.55 -17.19
C SER A 168 -3.03 29.04 -17.40
N GLN A 169 -2.41 28.65 -18.52
CA GLN A 169 -2.07 27.25 -18.78
C GLN A 169 -1.21 26.65 -17.64
N GLN A 170 -0.23 27.41 -17.16
CA GLN A 170 0.65 26.97 -16.07
C GLN A 170 -0.12 26.77 -14.76
N ASP A 171 -1.07 27.65 -14.44
CA ASP A 171 -1.90 27.52 -13.23
C ASP A 171 -2.82 26.30 -13.31
N ALA A 172 -3.43 26.05 -14.47
CA ALA A 172 -4.28 24.88 -14.67
C ALA A 172 -3.50 23.57 -14.53
N GLU A 173 -2.28 23.50 -15.08
CA GLU A 173 -1.39 22.35 -14.93
C GLU A 173 -1.03 22.12 -13.46
N ALA A 174 -0.62 23.18 -12.74
CA ALA A 174 -0.29 23.08 -11.32
C ALA A 174 -1.49 22.64 -10.45
N LEU A 175 -2.69 23.19 -10.72
CA LEU A 175 -3.93 22.80 -10.04
C LEU A 175 -4.28 21.34 -10.31
N MET A 176 -4.16 20.89 -11.57
CA MET A 176 -4.43 19.51 -11.96
C MET A 176 -3.49 18.53 -11.26
N VAL A 177 -2.18 18.84 -11.18
CA VAL A 177 -1.19 18.05 -10.43
C VAL A 177 -1.57 17.97 -8.95
N GLY A 178 -1.89 19.10 -8.31
CA GLY A 178 -2.28 19.13 -6.90
C GLY A 178 -3.56 18.33 -6.61
N HIS A 179 -4.54 18.34 -7.52
CA HIS A 179 -5.75 17.53 -7.40
C HIS A 179 -5.47 16.03 -7.62
N ALA A 180 -4.59 15.69 -8.55
CA ALA A 180 -4.15 14.32 -8.78
C ALA A 180 -3.47 13.74 -7.54
N GLU A 181 -2.57 14.50 -6.90
CA GLU A 181 -1.90 14.10 -5.66
C GLU A 181 -2.88 13.87 -4.51
N LYS A 182 -3.83 14.78 -4.30
CA LYS A 182 -4.88 14.63 -3.27
C LYS A 182 -5.75 13.39 -3.52
N THR A 183 -6.08 13.14 -4.78
CA THR A 183 -6.87 11.96 -5.17
C THR A 183 -6.08 10.68 -4.91
N LEU A 184 -4.83 10.64 -5.33
CA LEU A 184 -3.93 9.52 -5.11
C LEU A 184 -3.71 9.26 -3.62
N ALA A 185 -3.62 10.32 -2.81
CA ALA A 185 -3.53 10.23 -1.36
C ALA A 185 -4.75 9.56 -0.71
N ALA A 186 -5.95 9.87 -1.23
CA ALA A 186 -7.19 9.26 -0.76
C ALA A 186 -7.29 7.79 -1.20
N LEU A 187 -6.97 7.48 -2.46
CA LEU A 187 -6.95 6.11 -2.99
C LEU A 187 -5.94 5.24 -2.23
N TRP A 188 -4.77 5.78 -1.87
CA TRP A 188 -3.79 5.07 -1.04
C TRP A 188 -4.38 4.63 0.30
N LYS A 189 -5.17 5.48 0.98
CA LYS A 189 -5.79 5.09 2.27
C LYS A 189 -6.76 3.92 2.10
N VAL A 190 -7.47 3.85 0.97
CA VAL A 190 -8.33 2.71 0.64
C VAL A 190 -7.48 1.46 0.41
N ASN A 191 -6.36 1.58 -0.32
CA ASN A 191 -5.42 0.48 -0.56
C ASN A 191 -4.80 -0.04 0.74
N VAL A 192 -4.45 0.83 1.70
CA VAL A 192 -3.94 0.40 3.01
C VAL A 192 -4.95 -0.51 3.72
N LEU A 193 -6.22 -0.12 3.77
CA LEU A 193 -7.26 -0.94 4.41
C LEU A 193 -7.47 -2.28 3.70
N ASP A 194 -7.38 -2.30 2.37
CA ASP A 194 -7.43 -3.53 1.57
C ASP A 194 -6.24 -4.46 1.88
N ILE A 195 -5.02 -3.90 1.83
CA ILE A 195 -3.78 -4.64 2.10
C ILE A 195 -3.80 -5.21 3.52
N GLU A 196 -4.16 -4.41 4.52
CA GLU A 196 -4.21 -4.86 5.92
C GLU A 196 -5.17 -6.03 6.12
N LYS A 197 -6.40 -5.93 5.60
CA LYS A 197 -7.38 -7.03 5.70
C LYS A 197 -6.92 -8.30 4.99
N THR A 198 -6.35 -8.14 3.79
CA THR A 198 -5.84 -9.26 2.99
C THR A 198 -4.69 -9.94 3.71
N LEU A 199 -3.70 -9.17 4.17
CA LEU A 199 -2.54 -9.69 4.88
C LEU A 199 -2.90 -10.29 6.25
N GLU A 200 -3.95 -9.80 6.92
CA GLU A 200 -4.44 -10.43 8.14
C GLU A 200 -4.91 -11.86 7.86
N ALA A 201 -5.76 -12.05 6.86
CA ALA A 201 -6.23 -13.37 6.46
C ALA A 201 -5.08 -14.29 6.04
N VAL A 202 -4.16 -13.80 5.20
CA VAL A 202 -2.99 -14.54 4.70
C VAL A 202 -2.05 -14.95 5.84
N CYS A 203 -1.64 -14.02 6.69
CA CYS A 203 -0.70 -14.33 7.77
C CYS A 203 -1.31 -15.29 8.80
N VAL A 204 -2.60 -15.14 9.12
CA VAL A 204 -3.30 -16.07 10.02
C VAL A 204 -3.36 -17.47 9.41
N ALA A 205 -3.67 -17.58 8.11
CA ALA A 205 -3.70 -18.87 7.42
C ALA A 205 -2.32 -19.57 7.44
N VAL A 206 -1.24 -18.85 7.09
CA VAL A 206 0.13 -19.41 7.07
C VAL A 206 0.63 -19.85 8.45
N LEU A 207 0.25 -19.13 9.51
CA LEU A 207 0.71 -19.38 10.88
C LEU A 207 -0.18 -20.35 11.67
N ASN A 208 -1.34 -20.74 11.14
CA ASN A 208 -2.25 -21.73 11.74
C ASN A 208 -2.51 -22.91 10.81
N ASP A 209 -1.59 -23.18 9.88
CA ASP A 209 -1.65 -24.31 8.95
C ASP A 209 -1.61 -25.64 9.71
N ALA A 210 -2.72 -26.38 9.66
CA ALA A 210 -2.89 -27.65 10.37
C ALA A 210 -1.96 -28.77 9.84
N GLY A 211 -1.42 -28.63 8.62
CA GLY A 211 -0.46 -29.56 8.04
C GLY A 211 0.98 -29.37 8.51
N VAL A 212 1.26 -28.32 9.29
CA VAL A 212 2.63 -27.93 9.66
C VAL A 212 2.87 -28.14 11.17
N PRO A 213 4.02 -28.73 11.58
CA PRO A 213 4.34 -28.90 12.99
C PRO A 213 4.36 -27.57 13.77
N LYS A 214 3.89 -27.57 15.02
CA LYS A 214 3.83 -26.37 15.87
C LYS A 214 5.19 -25.67 16.06
N SER A 215 6.28 -26.43 16.09
CA SER A 215 7.64 -25.88 16.16
C SER A 215 7.97 -25.05 14.91
N GLU A 216 7.64 -25.55 13.73
CA GLU A 216 7.83 -24.83 12.47
C GLU A 216 6.91 -23.60 12.39
N LEU A 217 5.65 -23.70 12.84
CA LEU A 217 4.75 -22.54 12.92
C LEU A 217 5.31 -21.44 13.84
N ALA A 218 5.94 -21.81 14.96
CA ALA A 218 6.60 -20.86 15.84
C ALA A 218 7.82 -20.20 15.18
N GLU A 219 8.61 -20.95 14.42
CA GLU A 219 9.71 -20.41 13.60
C GLU A 219 9.20 -19.43 12.54
N ARG A 220 8.14 -19.81 11.80
CA ARG A 220 7.48 -18.94 10.82
C ARG A 220 7.01 -17.63 11.45
N ALA A 221 6.37 -17.68 12.63
CA ALA A 221 5.90 -16.49 13.33
C ALA A 221 7.07 -15.56 13.75
N LEU A 222 8.18 -16.13 14.23
CA LEU A 222 9.38 -15.37 14.58
C LEU A 222 10.07 -14.76 13.36
N ALA A 223 10.17 -15.52 12.26
CA ALA A 223 10.70 -15.03 11.00
C ALA A 223 9.84 -13.88 10.45
N LEU A 224 8.52 -14.08 10.36
CA LEU A 224 7.56 -13.06 9.92
C LEU A 224 7.66 -11.78 10.74
N LYS A 225 7.77 -11.91 12.08
CA LYS A 225 7.97 -10.76 12.97
C LYS A 225 9.23 -9.98 12.61
N ARG A 226 10.34 -10.67 12.39
CA ARG A 226 11.65 -10.06 12.06
C ARG A 226 11.62 -9.39 10.70
N ILE A 227 11.11 -10.08 9.67
CA ILE A 227 10.93 -9.54 8.32
C ILE A 227 10.12 -8.24 8.39
N GLY A 228 8.98 -8.27 9.07
CA GLY A 228 8.13 -7.08 9.20
C GLY A 228 8.80 -5.90 9.91
N LYS A 229 9.69 -6.14 10.87
CA LYS A 229 10.49 -5.08 11.51
C LYS A 229 11.57 -4.51 10.59
N VAL A 230 12.20 -5.36 9.78
CA VAL A 230 13.17 -4.90 8.77
C VAL A 230 12.48 -4.03 7.73
N TYR A 231 11.33 -4.44 7.21
CA TYR A 231 10.59 -3.67 6.21
C TYR A 231 10.21 -2.27 6.73
N GLN A 232 9.68 -2.19 7.95
CA GLN A 232 9.39 -0.89 8.60
C GLN A 232 10.66 -0.03 8.77
N SER A 233 11.78 -0.63 9.15
CA SER A 233 13.04 0.10 9.32
C SER A 233 13.56 0.66 8.01
N VAL A 234 13.52 -0.13 6.93
CA VAL A 234 13.96 0.29 5.59
C VAL A 234 13.02 1.38 5.04
N ALA A 235 11.71 1.20 5.20
CA ALA A 235 10.72 2.20 4.81
C ALA A 235 10.93 3.54 5.54
N ALA A 236 11.15 3.51 6.85
CA ALA A 236 11.42 4.72 7.64
C ALA A 236 12.71 5.42 7.20
N ALA A 237 13.78 4.66 6.94
CA ALA A 237 15.03 5.21 6.44
C ALA A 237 14.86 5.87 5.05
N ALA A 238 14.10 5.23 4.15
CA ALA A 238 13.80 5.79 2.84
C ALA A 238 12.98 7.08 2.95
N ALA A 239 11.94 7.10 3.79
CA ALA A 239 11.11 8.28 4.02
C ALA A 239 11.93 9.48 4.56
N LEU A 240 12.91 9.23 5.44
CA LEU A 240 13.85 10.26 5.91
C LEU A 240 14.76 10.80 4.80
N ALA A 241 15.18 9.94 3.86
CA ALA A 241 16.09 10.31 2.79
C ALA A 241 15.40 11.07 1.63
N THR A 242 14.15 10.73 1.30
CA THR A 242 13.45 11.28 0.13
C THR A 242 12.43 12.38 0.44
N GLY A 243 12.13 12.64 1.72
CA GLY A 243 11.02 13.51 2.10
C GLY A 243 9.64 12.87 1.85
N PRO A 244 8.53 13.59 2.11
CA PRO A 244 7.18 13.05 1.97
C PRO A 244 6.84 12.75 0.51
N ARG A 245 6.38 11.51 0.24
CA ARG A 245 5.86 10.93 -1.02
C ARG A 245 6.61 11.28 -2.30
N ARG A 246 7.03 10.24 -3.06
CA ARG A 246 7.35 10.41 -4.47
C ARG A 246 6.09 10.89 -5.20
N VAL A 247 6.12 12.16 -5.59
CA VAL A 247 5.05 12.85 -6.29
C VAL A 247 4.89 12.27 -7.70
N LEU A 248 3.66 12.32 -8.24
CA LEU A 248 3.35 11.91 -9.61
C LEU A 248 4.32 12.52 -10.64
N SER A 249 4.81 13.74 -10.37
CA SER A 249 5.79 14.45 -11.19
C SER A 249 7.15 13.76 -11.31
N GLN A 250 7.53 12.90 -10.34
CA GLN A 250 8.75 12.08 -10.41
C GLN A 250 8.50 10.71 -11.07
N THR A 251 7.26 10.24 -11.08
CA THR A 251 6.87 8.94 -11.67
C THR A 251 6.62 9.03 -13.17
N PHE A 252 6.22 10.20 -13.68
CA PHE A 252 6.06 10.48 -15.10
C PHE A 252 7.03 11.60 -15.53
N PRO A 253 8.20 11.26 -16.14
CA PRO A 253 9.14 12.26 -16.62
C PRO A 253 8.49 13.06 -17.76
N GLY A 254 7.98 14.24 -17.44
CA GLY A 254 7.21 15.12 -18.33
C GLY A 254 6.58 16.32 -17.63
N VAL A 255 6.33 16.23 -16.31
CA VAL A 255 5.90 17.37 -15.50
C VAL A 255 7.11 18.00 -14.83
N LYS A 256 7.73 18.98 -15.48
CA LYS A 256 8.79 19.79 -14.87
C LYS A 256 8.19 20.66 -13.77
N THR A 257 8.47 20.35 -12.50
CA THR A 257 8.35 21.34 -11.43
C THR A 257 9.65 22.14 -11.38
N GLU A 258 9.80 23.14 -12.26
CA GLU A 258 10.77 24.21 -12.04
C GLU A 258 10.14 25.24 -11.10
N GLY A 259 10.65 25.33 -9.87
CA GLY A 259 10.10 26.24 -8.87
C GLY A 259 10.73 26.07 -7.49
N GLY A 260 12.06 26.16 -7.42
CA GLY A 260 12.81 26.10 -6.17
C GLY A 260 14.00 27.05 -6.17
N GLN A 261 13.79 28.33 -6.47
CA GLN A 261 14.75 29.37 -6.06
C GLN A 261 14.57 29.63 -4.56
N GLY A 262 15.46 29.03 -3.76
CA GLY A 262 15.70 29.47 -2.39
C GLY A 262 16.35 30.86 -2.37
N PRO A 263 16.19 31.62 -1.29
CA PRO A 263 16.48 33.05 -1.25
C PRO A 263 17.99 33.34 -1.36
N ALA A 264 18.32 34.42 -2.08
CA ALA A 264 19.66 34.97 -2.14
C ALA A 264 20.17 35.40 -0.75
N PRO A 265 21.46 35.24 -0.44
CA PRO A 265 22.02 35.63 0.86
C PRO A 265 22.00 37.14 1.02
N ALA A 266 21.52 37.59 2.19
CA ALA A 266 21.56 38.99 2.60
C ALA A 266 23.02 39.47 2.72
N ALA A 267 23.38 40.45 1.89
CA ALA A 267 24.62 41.20 2.04
C ALA A 267 24.49 42.15 3.24
N ALA A 268 25.30 41.93 4.27
CA ALA A 268 25.53 42.88 5.34
C ALA A 268 27.01 43.32 5.32
N ALA A 269 27.18 44.63 5.51
CA ALA A 269 28.41 45.38 5.80
C ALA A 269 29.27 45.84 4.60
N ALA A 270 29.21 47.15 4.31
CA ALA A 270 30.32 48.06 4.63
C ALA A 270 29.88 49.53 4.44
N ALA A 271 29.78 50.26 5.56
CA ALA A 271 29.83 51.71 5.58
C ALA A 271 30.79 52.12 6.71
N ALA A 272 32.06 52.21 6.35
CA ALA A 272 33.13 53.06 6.90
C ALA A 272 34.47 52.55 6.37
#